data_AF-A0A7J2KZB9-F1
#
_entry.id   AF-A0A7J2KZB9-F1
#
_cell.length_a   1.000
_cell.length_b   1.000
_cell.length_c   1.000
_cell.angle_alpha   90.00
_cell.angle_beta   90.00
_cell.angle_gamma   90.00
#
_symmetry.space_group_name_H-M   'P 1'
#
loop_
_entity.id
_entity.type
_entity.pdbx_description
1 polymer ?
#
loop_
_entity_poly.entity_id
_entity_poly.type
_entity_poly.pdbx_seq_one_letter_code
_entity_poly.pdbx_strand_id
1 'polypeptide(L)'
;TSRSVYNSLLELKVPKESARYALPFSVHTAYTYTINLRSLINLLGLRLCVRASPEMRCLASNIYLAVRKVFPEIDNVWCRGYNLAVCPENDVRDSPQGKDCPFKNFESDIFIPTKKHVKAGIKLKPFNRNKSFNVKEALLKKWSEI
;
A
#
# COMPACT_ATOMS: atom_id res chain seq x y z
N THR A 1 3.68 20.72 -25.14
CA THR A 1 3.43 19.73 -24.07
C THR A 1 3.45 18.33 -24.67
N SER A 2 3.69 17.26 -23.91
CA SER A 2 3.74 15.88 -24.49
C SER A 2 2.49 15.52 -25.30
N ARG A 3 1.31 16.01 -24.89
CA ARG A 3 0.06 15.87 -25.62
C ARG A 3 0.06 16.60 -26.97
N SER A 4 0.61 17.81 -27.05
CA SER A 4 0.70 18.54 -28.32
C SER A 4 1.63 17.82 -29.30
N VAL A 5 2.77 17.30 -28.82
CA VAL A 5 3.70 16.51 -29.64
C VAL A 5 3.03 15.25 -30.18
N TYR A 6 2.31 14.51 -29.32
CA TYR A 6 1.52 13.36 -29.75
C TYR A 6 0.53 13.72 -30.86
N ASN A 7 -0.23 14.81 -30.70
CA ASN A 7 -1.19 15.26 -31.72
C ASN A 7 -0.52 15.65 -33.04
N SER A 8 0.60 16.38 -33.01
CA SER A 8 1.34 16.73 -34.22
C SER A 8 1.88 15.51 -34.97
N LEU A 9 2.31 14.47 -34.25
CA LEU A 9 2.72 13.20 -34.88
C LEU A 9 1.54 12.50 -35.58
N LEU A 10 0.33 12.58 -35.00
CA LEU A 10 -0.88 12.04 -35.64
C LEU A 10 -1.26 12.83 -36.89
N GLU A 11 -1.12 14.15 -36.89
CA GLU A 11 -1.34 15.01 -38.07
C GLU A 11 -0.38 14.65 -39.21
N LEU A 12 0.87 14.29 -38.87
CA LEU A 12 1.88 13.78 -39.79
C LEU A 12 1.65 12.31 -40.22
N LYS A 13 0.50 11.72 -39.88
CA LYS A 13 0.11 10.32 -40.19
C LYS A 13 1.04 9.26 -39.61
N VAL A 14 1.78 9.58 -38.53
CA VAL A 14 2.56 8.58 -37.79
C VAL A 14 1.58 7.60 -37.10
N PRO A 15 1.82 6.28 -37.15
CA PRO A 15 0.99 5.30 -36.46
C PRO A 15 0.89 5.57 -34.95
N LYS A 16 -0.28 5.33 -34.35
CA LYS A 16 -0.54 5.56 -32.91
C LYS A 16 0.47 4.86 -31.99
N GLU A 17 0.92 3.67 -32.38
CA GLU A 17 1.90 2.87 -31.63
C GLU A 17 3.28 3.55 -31.55
N SER A 18 3.67 4.29 -32.59
CA SER A 18 4.90 5.08 -32.61
C SER A 18 4.69 6.45 -31.98
N ALA A 19 3.53 7.08 -32.20
CA ALA A 19 3.22 8.39 -31.62
C ALA A 19 3.16 8.34 -30.08
N ARG A 20 2.65 7.25 -29.48
CA ARG A 20 2.52 7.14 -28.01
C ARG A 20 3.84 7.18 -27.24
N TYR A 21 5.00 6.98 -27.89
CA TYR A 21 6.31 7.13 -27.23
C TYR A 21 6.56 8.56 -26.74
N ALA A 22 5.85 9.56 -27.30
CA ALA A 22 5.91 10.93 -26.81
C ALA A 22 5.12 11.16 -25.50
N LEU A 23 4.26 10.21 -25.10
CA LEU A 23 3.43 10.35 -23.90
C LEU A 23 4.24 10.01 -22.64
N PRO A 24 4.00 10.71 -21.51
CA PRO A 24 4.70 10.45 -20.25
C PRO A 24 4.18 9.17 -19.57
N PHE A 25 4.89 8.72 -18.52
CA PHE A 25 4.44 7.58 -17.70
C PHE A 25 3.13 7.84 -16.93
N SER A 26 2.74 9.10 -16.73
CA SER A 26 1.55 9.51 -15.97
C SER A 26 0.25 9.50 -16.77
N VAL A 27 0.21 8.79 -17.90
CA VAL A 27 -1.04 8.64 -18.68
C VAL A 27 -1.99 7.71 -17.95
N HIS A 28 -3.21 8.18 -17.74
CA HIS A 28 -4.27 7.36 -17.16
C HIS A 28 -4.57 6.14 -18.04
N THR A 29 -4.65 4.97 -17.41
CA THR A 29 -5.01 3.70 -18.05
C THR A 29 -6.05 2.98 -17.22
N ALA A 30 -6.91 2.20 -17.87
CA ALA A 30 -7.96 1.42 -17.24
C ALA A 30 -7.71 -0.07 -17.47
N TYR A 31 -7.84 -0.87 -16.41
CA TYR A 31 -7.70 -2.33 -16.46
C TYR A 31 -8.91 -2.99 -15.80
N THR A 32 -9.37 -4.09 -16.37
CA THR A 32 -10.26 -5.02 -15.65
C THR A 32 -9.38 -6.02 -14.91
N TYR A 33 -9.56 -6.12 -13.60
CA TYR A 33 -8.72 -6.96 -12.76
C TYR A 33 -9.55 -7.96 -11.96
N THR A 34 -9.22 -9.24 -12.09
CA THR A 34 -9.80 -10.33 -11.29
C THR A 34 -8.72 -10.95 -10.42
N ILE A 35 -9.02 -11.17 -9.13
CA ILE A 35 -8.06 -11.66 -8.16
C ILE A 35 -8.74 -12.57 -7.14
N ASN A 36 -8.10 -13.67 -6.79
CA ASN A 36 -8.56 -14.52 -5.69
C ASN A 36 -8.25 -13.89 -4.31
N LEU A 37 -8.91 -14.37 -3.26
CA LEU A 37 -8.75 -13.81 -1.91
C LEU A 37 -7.31 -13.90 -1.37
N ARG A 38 -6.62 -15.02 -1.63
CA ARG A 38 -5.22 -15.21 -1.18
C ARG A 38 -4.29 -14.16 -1.77
N SER A 39 -4.39 -13.94 -3.08
CA SER A 39 -3.61 -12.95 -3.80
C SER A 39 -4.00 -11.53 -3.38
N LEU A 40 -5.28 -11.29 -3.05
CA LEU A 40 -5.74 -10.00 -2.53
C LEU A 40 -5.11 -9.68 -1.18
N ILE A 41 -5.10 -10.62 -0.24
CA ILE A 41 -4.46 -10.44 1.06
C ILE A 41 -2.96 -10.13 0.90
N ASN A 42 -2.28 -10.81 -0.03
CA ASN A 42 -0.88 -10.51 -0.35
C ASN A 42 -0.70 -9.11 -0.95
N LEU A 43 -1.55 -8.72 -1.92
CA LEU A 43 -1.53 -7.39 -2.54
C LEU A 43 -1.70 -6.30 -1.47
N LEU A 44 -2.72 -6.42 -0.63
CA LEU A 44 -2.98 -5.48 0.47
C LEU A 44 -1.81 -5.46 1.47
N GLY A 45 -1.26 -6.63 1.80
CA GLY A 45 -0.08 -6.77 2.65
C GLY A 45 1.14 -5.97 2.19
N LEU A 46 1.32 -5.87 0.87
CA LEU A 46 2.42 -5.14 0.24
C LEU A 46 2.08 -3.66 0.01
N ARG A 47 0.86 -3.36 -0.42
CA ARG A 47 0.47 -2.03 -0.92
C ARG A 47 -0.17 -1.11 0.13
N LEU A 48 -0.66 -1.64 1.24
CA LEU A 48 -1.07 -0.85 2.42
C LEU A 48 0.09 -0.52 3.37
N CYS A 49 1.33 -0.87 2.99
CA CYS A 49 2.51 -0.49 3.73
C CYS A 49 2.85 1.00 3.46
N VAL A 50 3.35 1.70 4.47
CA VAL A 50 3.81 3.11 4.36
C VAL A 50 4.97 3.32 3.39
N ARG A 51 5.59 2.23 2.93
CA ARG A 51 6.65 2.25 1.91
C ARG A 51 6.15 2.19 0.47
N ALA A 52 4.92 1.72 0.25
CA ALA A 52 4.37 1.64 -1.10
C ALA A 52 4.21 3.06 -1.67
N SER A 53 4.25 3.22 -2.99
CA SER A 53 4.00 4.53 -3.60
C SER A 53 2.61 5.06 -3.19
N PRO A 54 2.45 6.38 -2.99
CA PRO A 54 1.17 6.96 -2.58
C PRO A 54 0.00 6.55 -3.49
N GLU A 55 0.22 6.50 -4.80
CA GLU A 55 -0.79 6.16 -5.81
C GLU A 55 -1.26 4.71 -5.67
N MET A 56 -0.31 3.78 -5.49
CA MET A 56 -0.64 2.37 -5.28
C MET A 56 -1.31 2.14 -3.92
N ARG A 57 -1.00 2.96 -2.93
CA ARG A 57 -1.61 2.91 -1.61
C ARG A 57 -3.04 3.45 -1.64
N CYS A 58 -3.28 4.53 -2.37
CA CYS A 58 -4.62 5.05 -2.64
C CYS A 58 -5.48 3.98 -3.33
N LEU A 59 -4.96 3.39 -4.41
CA LEU A 59 -5.64 2.29 -5.10
C LEU A 59 -5.94 1.10 -4.17
N ALA A 60 -4.95 0.64 -3.40
CA ALA A 60 -5.14 -0.49 -2.48
C ALA A 60 -6.12 -0.16 -1.34
N SER A 61 -6.15 1.08 -0.85
CA SER A 61 -7.09 1.53 0.19
C SER A 61 -8.52 1.54 -0.35
N ASN A 62 -8.71 2.03 -1.58
CA ASN A 62 -10.02 2.00 -2.24
C ASN A 62 -10.50 0.56 -2.51
N ILE A 63 -9.60 -0.34 -2.95
CA ILE A 63 -9.92 -1.77 -3.09
C ILE A 63 -10.35 -2.36 -1.75
N TYR A 64 -9.59 -2.10 -0.68
CA TYR A 64 -9.90 -2.58 0.66
C TYR A 64 -11.30 -2.12 1.12
N LEU A 65 -11.60 -0.82 0.98
CA LEU A 65 -12.89 -0.25 1.39
C LEU A 65 -14.06 -0.82 0.58
N ALA A 66 -13.87 -1.07 -0.72
CA ALA A 66 -14.88 -1.71 -1.56
C ALA A 66 -15.12 -3.18 -1.15
N VAL A 67 -14.05 -3.94 -0.93
CA VAL A 67 -14.12 -5.36 -0.52
C VAL A 67 -14.77 -5.50 0.85
N ARG A 68 -14.44 -4.61 1.81
CA ARG A 68 -15.00 -4.64 3.16
C ARG A 68 -16.53 -4.55 3.20
N LYS A 69 -17.16 -3.89 2.22
CA LYS A 69 -18.63 -3.82 2.11
C LYS A 69 -19.26 -5.19 1.84
N VAL A 70 -18.53 -6.09 1.18
CA VAL A 70 -18.99 -7.43 0.79
C VAL A 70 -18.43 -8.53 1.70
N PHE A 71 -17.21 -8.33 2.23
CA PHE A 71 -16.49 -9.28 3.07
C PHE A 71 -15.85 -8.56 4.29
N PRO A 72 -16.62 -8.32 5.36
CA PRO A 72 -16.16 -7.58 6.55
C PRO A 72 -14.99 -8.24 7.29
N GLU A 73 -14.82 -9.56 7.18
CA GLU A 73 -13.76 -10.33 7.83
C GLU A 73 -12.35 -9.90 7.39
N ILE A 74 -12.25 -9.17 6.27
CA ILE A 74 -11.02 -8.50 5.81
C ILE A 74 -10.45 -7.51 6.84
N ASP A 75 -11.22 -7.13 7.86
CA ASP A 75 -10.77 -6.23 8.94
C ASP A 75 -9.57 -6.74 9.73
N ASN A 76 -9.29 -8.04 9.67
CA ASN A 76 -8.08 -8.64 10.23
C ASN A 76 -6.86 -8.59 9.30
N VAL A 77 -6.96 -7.93 8.14
CA VAL A 77 -5.89 -7.80 7.14
C VAL A 77 -5.39 -6.36 7.08
N TRP A 78 -4.07 -6.21 7.08
CA TRP A 78 -3.43 -4.92 6.83
C TRP A 78 -2.09 -5.15 6.11
N CYS A 79 -0.98 -4.59 6.60
CA CYS A 79 0.35 -4.78 6.02
C CYS A 79 0.94 -6.14 6.41
N ARG A 80 1.98 -6.60 5.69
CA ARG A 80 2.66 -7.88 6.00
C ARG A 80 3.12 -7.99 7.45
N GLY A 81 3.56 -6.89 8.07
CA GLY A 81 3.96 -6.87 9.47
C GLY A 81 2.82 -7.19 10.43
N TYR A 82 1.63 -6.65 10.16
CA TYR A 82 0.42 -6.93 10.92
C TYR A 82 -0.03 -8.38 10.74
N ASN A 83 -0.12 -8.83 9.49
CA ASN A 83 -0.62 -10.18 9.15
C ASN A 83 0.28 -11.30 9.73
N LEU A 84 1.59 -11.06 9.84
CA LEU A 84 2.55 -12.02 10.39
C LEU A 84 2.83 -11.81 11.89
N ALA A 85 2.30 -10.74 12.50
CA ALA A 85 2.69 -10.23 13.82
C ALA A 85 4.21 -9.93 13.99
N VAL A 86 4.96 -9.96 12.88
CA VAL A 86 6.38 -9.62 12.83
C VAL A 86 6.66 -8.89 11.52
N CYS A 87 7.33 -7.75 11.62
CA CYS A 87 7.75 -7.00 10.45
C CYS A 87 8.92 -7.72 9.76
N PRO A 88 8.78 -8.15 8.49
CA PRO A 88 9.88 -8.74 7.74
C PRO A 88 10.93 -7.70 7.34
N GLU A 89 10.54 -6.43 7.33
CA GLU A 89 11.37 -5.30 6.97
C GLU A 89 12.08 -4.83 8.25
N ASN A 90 13.35 -5.19 8.40
CA ASN A 90 14.19 -4.81 9.54
C ASN A 90 14.63 -3.35 9.40
N ASP A 91 15.85 -3.12 8.92
CA ASP A 91 16.50 -1.80 8.83
C ASP A 91 15.74 -0.82 7.91
N VAL A 92 14.97 -1.36 6.97
CA VAL A 92 14.17 -0.55 6.03
C VAL A 92 13.01 0.16 6.74
N ARG A 93 12.53 -0.35 7.88
CA ARG A 93 11.53 0.34 8.68
C ARG A 93 12.10 1.58 9.39
N ASP A 94 13.40 1.54 9.69
CA ASP A 94 14.09 2.65 10.35
C ASP A 94 14.58 3.71 9.36
N SER A 95 14.55 3.40 8.06
CA SER A 95 14.83 4.34 6.97
C SER A 95 13.82 5.49 6.89
N PRO A 96 14.12 6.57 6.13
CA PRO A 96 13.18 7.67 5.89
C PRO A 96 11.83 7.20 5.32
N GLN A 97 11.84 6.11 4.54
CA GLN A 97 10.65 5.54 3.90
C GLN A 97 9.71 4.84 4.90
N GLY A 98 10.22 4.48 6.09
CA GLY A 98 9.46 3.87 7.17
C GLY A 98 9.11 4.84 8.31
N LYS A 99 9.45 6.13 8.18
CA LYS A 99 9.28 7.15 9.22
C LYS A 99 7.84 7.22 9.74
N ASP A 100 6.86 7.13 8.84
CA ASP A 100 5.43 7.24 9.16
C ASP A 100 4.80 5.90 9.57
N CYS A 101 5.59 4.85 9.83
CA CYS A 101 5.06 3.55 10.21
C CYS A 101 4.39 3.62 11.59
N PRO A 102 3.08 3.31 11.71
CA PRO A 102 2.34 3.45 12.98
C PRO A 102 2.84 2.48 14.05
N PHE A 103 3.45 1.37 13.64
CA PHE A 103 3.86 0.31 14.54
C PHE A 103 5.26 0.51 15.12
N LYS A 104 6.02 1.51 14.66
CA LYS A 104 7.48 1.63 14.90
C LYS A 104 7.82 1.86 16.37
N ASN A 105 6.99 2.59 17.11
CA ASN A 105 7.29 2.98 18.49
C ASN A 105 7.18 1.79 19.45
N PHE A 106 8.29 1.44 20.10
CA PHE A 106 8.38 0.34 21.07
C PHE A 106 7.49 0.54 22.30
N GLU A 107 7.27 1.79 22.72
CA GLU A 107 6.48 2.10 23.90
C GLU A 107 4.97 1.93 23.65
N SER A 108 4.55 2.00 22.38
CA SER A 108 3.16 1.98 21.98
C SER A 108 2.49 0.60 22.15
N ASP A 109 1.21 0.60 22.48
CA ASP A 109 0.41 -0.63 22.65
C ASP A 109 0.14 -1.36 21.32
N ILE A 110 0.49 -0.75 20.19
CA ILE A 110 0.36 -1.32 18.85
C ILE A 110 1.72 -1.71 18.26
N PHE A 111 2.77 -1.77 19.08
CA PHE A 111 4.10 -2.13 18.59
C PHE A 111 4.10 -3.51 17.93
N ILE A 112 4.71 -3.58 16.74
CA ILE A 112 4.99 -4.85 16.05
C ILE A 112 6.50 -5.04 16.00
N PRO A 113 7.05 -6.17 16.50
CA PRO A 113 8.49 -6.42 16.49
C PRO A 113 9.03 -6.66 15.07
N THR A 114 10.33 -6.46 14.88
CA THR A 114 11.05 -6.90 13.68
C THR A 114 11.59 -8.30 13.89
N LYS A 115 12.04 -8.98 12.82
CA LYS A 115 12.70 -10.29 12.97
C LYS A 115 13.94 -10.21 13.87
N LYS A 116 14.66 -9.09 13.89
CA LYS A 116 15.80 -8.86 14.80
C LYS A 116 15.36 -8.85 16.26
N HIS A 117 14.27 -8.15 16.59
CA HIS A 117 13.73 -8.10 17.97
C HIS A 117 13.27 -9.48 18.47
N VAL A 118 12.61 -10.26 17.62
CA VAL A 118 12.18 -11.63 17.97
C VAL A 118 13.39 -12.53 18.20
N LYS A 119 14.41 -12.47 17.33
CA LYS A 119 15.67 -13.23 17.51
C LYS A 119 16.43 -12.84 18.78
N ALA A 120 16.33 -11.57 19.20
CA ALA A 120 16.94 -11.07 20.44
C ALA A 120 16.15 -11.43 21.71
N GLY A 121 14.97 -12.07 21.60
CA GLY A 121 14.20 -12.51 22.77
C GLY A 121 13.56 -11.38 23.57
N ILE A 122 13.27 -10.23 22.94
CA ILE A 122 12.72 -9.06 23.65
C ILE A 122 11.31 -9.37 24.15
N LYS A 123 11.03 -9.04 25.43
CA LYS A 123 9.69 -9.13 26.01
C LYS A 123 8.77 -8.10 25.36
N LEU A 124 7.66 -8.56 24.78
CA LEU A 124 6.68 -7.72 24.11
C LEU A 124 5.51 -7.41 25.05
N LYS A 125 5.01 -6.17 24.97
CA LYS A 125 3.74 -5.79 25.59
C LYS A 125 2.57 -6.47 24.86
N PRO A 126 1.41 -6.66 25.52
CA PRO A 126 0.21 -7.15 24.86
C PRO A 126 -0.24 -6.18 23.76
N PHE A 127 -0.54 -6.72 22.58
CA PHE A 127 -0.94 -5.93 21.40
C PHE A 127 -2.41 -5.50 21.47
N ASN A 128 -2.67 -4.20 21.40
CA ASN A 128 -4.03 -3.65 21.41
C ASN A 128 -4.64 -3.61 20.01
N ARG A 129 -5.49 -4.60 19.70
CA ARG A 129 -6.17 -4.71 18.40
C ARG A 129 -7.12 -3.55 18.12
N ASN A 130 -7.90 -3.10 19.09
CA ASN A 130 -8.88 -2.02 18.91
C ASN A 130 -8.20 -0.70 18.54
N LYS A 131 -7.11 -0.37 19.24
CA LYS A 131 -6.30 0.81 18.92
C LYS A 131 -5.67 0.69 17.53
N SER A 132 -5.16 -0.49 17.17
CA SER A 132 -4.59 -0.74 15.84
C SER A 132 -5.63 -0.56 14.72
N PHE A 133 -6.86 -0.98 14.97
CA PHE A 133 -7.97 -0.85 14.04
C PHE A 133 -8.33 0.60 13.79
N ASN A 134 -8.47 1.42 14.85
CA ASN A 134 -8.74 2.85 14.72
C ASN A 134 -7.66 3.59 13.94
N VAL A 135 -6.39 3.25 14.18
CA VAL A 135 -5.26 3.81 13.41
C VAL A 135 -5.33 3.40 11.94
N LYS A 136 -5.63 2.12 11.66
CA LYS A 136 -5.81 1.62 10.30
C LYS A 136 -6.92 2.38 9.58
N GLU A 137 -8.08 2.55 10.21
CA GLU A 137 -9.22 3.28 9.63
C GLU A 137 -8.88 4.73 9.29
N ALA A 138 -8.21 5.44 10.21
CA ALA A 138 -7.77 6.82 9.97
C ALA A 138 -6.80 6.90 8.78
N LEU A 139 -5.86 5.95 8.67
CA LEU A 139 -4.91 5.90 7.56
C LEU A 139 -5.56 5.53 6.24
N LEU A 140 -6.47 4.56 6.22
CA LEU A 140 -7.18 4.16 5.00
C LEU A 140 -7.99 5.32 4.43
N LYS A 141 -8.73 6.05 5.27
CA LYS A 141 -9.47 7.25 4.86
C LYS A 141 -8.53 8.33 4.31
N LYS A 142 -7.44 8.61 5.02
CA LYS A 142 -6.42 9.57 4.58
C LYS A 142 -5.83 9.17 3.22
N TRP A 143 -5.58 7.89 2.98
CA TRP A 143 -4.94 7.42 1.76
C TRP A 143 -5.90 7.29 0.57
N SER A 144 -7.20 7.06 0.79
CA SER A 144 -8.18 6.96 -0.29
C SER A 144 -8.49 8.29 -0.98
N GLU A 145 -8.15 9.41 -0.34
CA GLU A 145 -8.47 10.77 -0.79
C GLU A 145 -7.30 11.49 -1.50
N ILE A 146 -6.17 10.80 -1.70
CA ILE A 146 -5.01 11.30 -2.46
C ILE A 146 -5.33 11.27 -3.95
#